data_AF-A0A529M6E7-F1
#
_entry.id   AF-A0A529M6E7-F1
#
_cell.length_a   1.000
_cell.length_b   1.000
_cell.length_c   1.000
_cell.angle_alpha   90.00
_cell.angle_beta   90.00
_cell.angle_gamma   90.00
#
_symmetry.space_group_name_H-M   'P 1'
#
loop_
_entity.id
_entity.type
_entity.pdbx_description
1 polymer ?
#
loop_
_entity_poly.entity_id
_entity_poly.type
_entity_poly.pdbx_seq_one_letter_code
_entity_poly.pdbx_strand_id
1 'polypeptide(L)' 'MSTTAARENIGFIGLGLMGHGIAKNIVDKGYPLTFLGRKNRKPAEDLLGRGAREVA' A
#
# COMPACT_ATOMS: atom_id res chain seq x y z
N MET A 1 19.16 -0.77 -17.46
CA MET A 1 19.72 -0.33 -16.17
C MET A 1 18.72 -0.64 -15.07
N SER A 2 19.23 -1.10 -13.93
CA SER A 2 18.57 -1.57 -12.71
C SER A 2 17.88 -2.93 -12.78
N THR A 3 18.65 -3.98 -12.44
CA THR A 3 18.14 -5.24 -11.93
C THR A 3 17.37 -4.93 -10.65
N THR A 4 16.06 -5.12 -10.64
CA THR A 4 15.23 -4.93 -9.44
C THR A 4 15.73 -5.88 -8.35
N ALA A 5 16.51 -5.38 -7.39
CA ALA A 5 16.70 -6.09 -6.14
C ALA A 5 15.30 -6.38 -5.57
N ALA A 6 15.03 -7.65 -5.22
CA ALA A 6 13.72 -8.05 -4.71
C ALA A 6 13.39 -7.20 -3.47
N ARG A 7 12.39 -6.31 -3.62
CA ARG A 7 11.90 -5.45 -2.53
C ARG A 7 11.10 -6.32 -1.55
N GLU A 8 11.15 -5.97 -0.28
CA GLU A 8 10.41 -6.65 0.76
C GLU A 8 8.89 -6.54 0.50
N ASN A 9 8.18 -7.65 0.68
CA ASN A 9 6.72 -7.67 0.62
C ASN A 9 6.15 -7.13 1.93
N ILE A 10 5.36 -6.06 1.87
CA ILE A 10 4.85 -5.38 3.06
C ILE A 10 3.34 -5.60 3.17
N GLY A 11 2.92 -6.14 4.32
CA GLY A 11 1.52 -6.19 4.75
C GLY A 11 1.18 -5.02 5.67
N PHE A 12 0.03 -4.38 5.46
CA PHE A 12 -0.37 -3.21 6.26
C PHE A 12 -1.85 -3.26 6.67
N ILE A 13 -2.12 -3.09 7.96
CA ILE A 13 -3.48 -3.06 8.51
C ILE A 13 -3.69 -1.74 9.25
N GLY A 14 -4.74 -1.01 8.85
CA GLY A 14 -5.15 0.23 9.50
C GLY A 14 -4.90 1.46 8.63
N LEU A 15 -5.85 1.80 7.76
CA LEU A 15 -5.78 2.95 6.85
C LEU A 15 -6.44 4.21 7.44
N GLY A 16 -6.15 4.51 8.70
CA GLY A 16 -6.56 5.78 9.32
C GLY A 16 -5.78 6.97 8.77
N LEU A 17 -5.94 8.16 9.38
CA LEU A 17 -5.27 9.40 8.93
C LEU A 17 -3.74 9.22 8.79
N MET A 18 -3.09 8.63 9.79
CA MET A 18 -1.65 8.35 9.74
C MET A 18 -1.31 7.14 8.87
N GLY A 19 -2.09 6.06 9.01
CA GLY A 19 -1.80 4.80 8.33
C GLY A 19 -1.87 4.91 6.81
N HIS A 20 -2.78 5.73 6.29
CA HIS A 20 -2.86 6.02 4.86
C HIS A 20 -1.57 6.70 4.35
N GLY A 21 -1.06 7.71 5.05
CA GLY A 21 0.19 8.39 4.65
C GLY A 21 1.41 7.46 4.67
N ILE A 22 1.47 6.55 5.65
CA ILE A 22 2.52 5.53 5.73
C ILE A 22 2.42 4.57 4.53
N ALA A 23 1.24 3.99 4.32
CA ALA A 23 0.97 3.07 3.21
C ALA A 23 1.26 3.71 1.85
N LYS A 24 0.84 4.96 1.65
CA LYS A 24 1.11 5.76 0.45
C LYS A 24 2.62 5.87 0.19
N ASN A 25 3.41 6.22 1.20
CA ASN A 25 4.85 6.37 1.03
C ASN A 25 5.56 5.04 0.73
N ILE A 26 5.04 3.93 1.24
CA ILE A 26 5.58 2.59 0.95
C ILE A 26 5.37 2.25 -0.53
N VAL A 27 4.13 2.38 -1.02
CA VAL A 27 3.81 2.08 -2.43
C VAL A 27 4.48 3.06 -3.39
N ASP A 28 4.49 4.36 -3.09
CA ASP A 28 5.12 5.40 -3.92
C ASP A 28 6.64 5.18 -4.04
N LYS A 29 7.28 4.53 -3.05
CA LYS A 29 8.70 4.14 -3.10
C LYS A 29 8.96 2.86 -3.90
N GLY A 30 7.92 2.18 -4.40
CA GLY A 30 8.03 0.98 -5.22
C GLY A 30 8.13 -0.32 -4.42
N TYR A 31 7.71 -0.33 -3.16
CA TYR A 31 7.60 -1.58 -2.40
C TYR A 31 6.26 -2.27 -2.70
N PRO A 32 6.23 -3.59 -2.91
CA PRO A 32 5.00 -4.36 -2.96
C PRO A 32 4.22 -4.20 -1.65
N LEU A 33 3.02 -3.60 -1.73
CA LEU A 33 2.17 -3.33 -0.58
C LEU A 33 0.85 -4.09 -0.71
N THR A 34 0.52 -4.88 0.30
CA THR A 34 -0.80 -5.51 0.47
C THR A 34 -1.47 -4.98 1.73
N PHE A 35 -2.75 -4.64 1.68
CA PHE A 35 -3.46 -4.07 2.81
C PHE A 35 -4.86 -4.66 3.02
N LEU A 36 -5.39 -4.56 4.24
CA LEU A 36 -6.77 -4.91 4.56
C LEU A 36 -7.64 -3.64 4.57
N GLY A 37 -8.55 -3.52 3.61
CA GLY A 37 -9.54 -2.44 3.61
C GLY A 37 -10.66 -2.70 4.62
N ARG A 38 -11.30 -1.61 5.08
CA ARG A 38 -12.48 -1.64 5.96
C ARG A 38 -13.58 -0.76 5.35
N LYS A 39 -14.59 -0.37 6.15
CA LYS A 39 -15.74 0.46 5.71
C LYS A 39 -15.36 1.79 5.06
N ASN A 40 -14.25 2.42 5.49
CA ASN A 40 -13.79 3.67 4.89
C ASN A 40 -13.00 3.35 3.62
N ARG A 41 -13.65 3.51 2.45
CA ARG A 41 -13.10 3.09 1.17
C ARG A 41 -12.14 4.08 0.54
N LYS A 42 -12.24 5.37 0.86
CA LYS A 42 -11.41 6.43 0.25
C LYS A 42 -9.90 6.17 0.37
N PRO A 43 -9.34 5.80 1.55
CA PRO A 43 -7.92 5.46 1.65
C PRO A 43 -7.53 4.18 0.89
N ALA A 44 -8.43 3.20 0.83
CA ALA A 44 -8.20 1.94 0.11
C ALA A 44 -8.13 2.17 -1.40
N GLU A 45 -9.09 2.94 -1.94
CA GLU A 45 -9.14 3.31 -3.35
C GLU A 45 -7.92 4.11 -3.81
N ASP A 46 -7.44 5.07 -2.99
CA ASP A 46 -6.20 5.80 -3.29
C ASP A 46 -4.98 4.86 -3.35
N LEU A 47 -4.87 3.90 -2.43
CA LEU A 47 -3.77 2.92 -2.44
C LEU A 47 -3.84 1.94 -3.62
N LEU A 48 -5.05 1.49 -3.99
CA LEU A 48 -5.27 0.69 -5.20
C LEU A 48 -4.83 1.46 -6.45
N GLY A 49 -5.19 2.75 -6.54
CA GLY A 49 -4.76 3.63 -7.64
C GLY A 49 -3.25 3.82 -7.73
N ARG A 50 -2.52 3.64 -6.62
CA ARG A 50 -1.05 3.69 -6.57
C ARG A 50 -0.37 2.35 -6.87
N GLY A 51 -1.13 1.27 -7.04
CA GLY A 51 -0.61 -0.07 -7.31
C GLY A 51 -0.43 -0.95 -6.07
N ALA A 52 -0.97 -0.56 -4.92
CA ALA A 52 -1.10 -1.48 -3.80
C ALA A 52 -2.22 -2.51 -4.07
N ARG A 53 -2.23 -3.60 -3.31
CA ARG A 53 -3.22 -4.67 -3.41
C ARG A 53 -4.06 -4.77 -2.14
N GLU A 54 -5.37 -4.93 -2.29
CA GLU A 54 -6.23 -5.30 -1.17
C GLU A 54 -6.26 -6.84 -1.01
N VAL A 55 -6.22 -7.33 0.23
CA VAL A 55 -6.40 -8.76 0.52
C VAL A 55 -7.82 -9.19 0.15
N ALA A 56 -7.96 -10.39 -0.45
CA ALA A 56 -9.25 -10.99 -0.79
C ALA A 56 -9.91 -11.63 0.44
#